data_AF-A0A183LE33-F1
#
_entry.id   AF-A0A183LE33-F1
#
_cell.length_a   1.000
_cell.length_b   1.000
_cell.length_c   1.000
_cell.angle_alpha   90.00
_cell.angle_beta   90.00
_cell.angle_gamma   90.00
#
_symmetry.space_group_name_H-M   'P 1'
#
loop_
_entity.id
_entity.type
_entity.pdbx_description
1 polymer ?
#
loop_
_entity_poly.entity_id
_entity_poly.type
_entity_poly.pdbx_seq_one_letter_code
_entity_poly.pdbx_strand_id
1 'polypeptide(L)'
;MFTYLDIIDEGGRSDEYVKARICKARVASVQLKNICNSKQLSTNIKVRIVNTNVNTVLLYGAETWRTKTTIIKNVQVFTNSCFHKIPNIHWPDTISNSLLWERTNQLPTVDEIVKRRWEWIGHTLRKSPNCITMPALTWNPEGKRKIGRPKDTLRRKIEADMKRMNNIWKELLRIEWVDRV
;
A
#
# COMPACT_ATOMS: atom_id res chain seq x y z
N MET A 1 2.19 6.47 -25.34
CA MET A 1 2.46 7.72 -24.60
C MET A 1 2.31 7.44 -23.11
N PHE A 2 3.41 7.29 -22.38
CA PHE A 2 3.40 6.93 -20.96
C PHE A 2 3.21 8.19 -20.10
N THR A 3 2.02 8.38 -19.54
CA THR A 3 1.61 9.53 -18.71
C THR A 3 2.27 9.57 -17.32
N TYR A 4 3.42 8.93 -17.12
CA TYR A 4 4.04 8.77 -15.80
C TYR A 4 5.02 9.89 -15.44
N LEU A 5 5.53 10.65 -16.42
CA LEU A 5 6.53 11.68 -16.19
C LEU A 5 5.96 13.09 -15.94
N ASP A 6 4.68 13.35 -16.26
CA ASP A 6 4.02 14.66 -16.06
C ASP A 6 3.39 14.86 -14.65
N ILE A 7 3.58 13.91 -13.74
CA ILE A 7 2.88 13.92 -12.42
C ILE A 7 3.77 14.51 -11.30
N ILE A 8 5.02 14.87 -11.60
CA ILE A 8 5.89 15.56 -10.64
C ILE A 8 5.75 17.07 -10.85
N ASP A 9 4.60 17.62 -10.44
CA ASP A 9 4.43 19.08 -10.32
C ASP A 9 3.73 19.48 -9.02
N GLU A 10 4.06 20.69 -8.57
CA GLU A 10 3.73 21.32 -7.30
C GLU A 10 2.21 21.44 -7.09
N GLY A 11 1.70 20.93 -5.96
CA GLY A 11 0.51 21.56 -5.34
C GLY A 11 -0.85 20.84 -5.30
N GLY A 12 -1.01 19.55 -5.62
CA GLY A 12 -2.32 18.89 -5.35
C GLY A 12 -2.63 17.56 -6.03
N ARG A 13 -1.94 17.21 -7.12
CA ARG A 13 -2.27 16.06 -7.98
C ARG A 13 -2.12 14.67 -7.36
N SER A 14 -1.38 14.50 -6.26
CA SER A 14 -1.25 13.17 -5.61
C SER A 14 -2.58 12.64 -5.10
N ASP A 15 -3.46 13.53 -4.62
CA ASP A 15 -4.76 13.13 -4.07
C ASP A 15 -5.73 12.76 -5.21
N GLU A 16 -5.68 13.48 -6.33
CA GLU A 16 -6.43 13.19 -7.55
C GLU A 16 -5.98 11.88 -8.20
N TYR A 17 -4.68 11.64 -8.28
CA TYR A 17 -4.12 10.39 -8.81
C TYR A 17 -4.58 9.18 -8.00
N VAL A 18 -4.53 9.25 -6.66
CA VAL A 18 -5.01 8.15 -5.80
C VAL A 18 -6.51 7.95 -5.96
N LYS A 19 -7.30 9.03 -6.05
CA LYS A 19 -8.75 8.92 -6.35
C LYS A 19 -8.99 8.21 -7.66
N ALA A 20 -8.29 8.57 -8.73
CA ALA A 20 -8.41 7.91 -10.02
C ALA A 20 -8.05 6.41 -9.95
N ARG A 21 -7.04 6.04 -9.15
CA ARG A 21 -6.66 4.64 -8.91
C ARG A 21 -7.73 3.88 -8.14
N ILE A 22 -8.33 4.48 -7.12
CA ILE A 22 -9.48 3.90 -6.41
C ILE A 22 -10.64 3.67 -7.37
N CYS A 23 -10.94 4.62 -8.26
CA CYS A 23 -11.99 4.45 -9.27
C CYS A 23 -11.70 3.26 -10.21
N LYS A 24 -10.47 3.12 -10.71
CA LYS A 24 -10.07 1.98 -11.55
C LYS A 24 -10.16 0.66 -10.79
N ALA A 25 -9.65 0.62 -9.57
CA ALA A 25 -9.70 -0.56 -8.71
C ALA A 25 -11.15 -0.94 -8.35
N ARG A 26 -12.05 0.04 -8.22
CA ARG A 26 -13.48 -0.19 -7.99
C ARG A 26 -14.13 -0.92 -9.17
N VAL A 27 -13.80 -0.55 -10.40
CA VAL A 27 -14.30 -1.25 -11.60
C VAL A 27 -13.86 -2.72 -11.58
N ALA A 28 -12.58 -2.99 -11.30
CA ALA A 28 -12.08 -4.35 -11.15
C ALA A 28 -12.78 -5.12 -10.01
N SER A 29 -12.97 -4.48 -8.85
CA SER A 29 -13.69 -5.08 -7.71
C SER A 29 -15.13 -5.46 -8.04
N VAL A 30 -15.82 -4.65 -8.87
CA VAL A 30 -17.20 -4.95 -9.33
C VAL A 30 -17.20 -6.14 -10.28
N GLN A 31 -16.26 -6.21 -11.22
CA GLN A 31 -16.14 -7.35 -12.14
C GLN A 31 -15.90 -8.68 -11.39
N LEU A 32 -15.15 -8.63 -10.28
CA LEU A 32 -14.85 -9.80 -9.45
C LEU A 32 -15.96 -10.16 -8.45
N LYS A 33 -17.08 -9.43 -8.42
CA LYS A 33 -18.17 -9.63 -7.44
C LYS A 33 -18.65 -11.08 -7.39
N ASN A 34 -18.88 -11.70 -8.55
CA ASN A 34 -19.39 -13.07 -8.62
C ASN A 34 -18.39 -14.10 -8.07
N ILE A 35 -17.09 -13.86 -8.29
CA ILE A 35 -16.01 -14.71 -7.78
C ILE A 35 -15.90 -14.57 -6.26
N CYS A 36 -15.96 -13.34 -5.74
CA CYS A 36 -15.94 -13.08 -4.29
C CYS A 36 -17.14 -13.74 -3.58
N ASN A 37 -18.32 -13.73 -4.20
CA ASN A 37 -19.55 -14.30 -3.64
C ASN A 37 -19.68 -15.82 -3.85
N SER A 38 -18.87 -16.44 -4.73
CA SER A 38 -18.99 -17.86 -5.05
C SER A 38 -18.68 -18.76 -3.85
N LYS A 39 -19.52 -19.73 -3.54
CA LYS A 39 -19.25 -20.73 -2.48
C LYS A 39 -18.27 -21.83 -2.93
N GLN A 40 -17.99 -21.94 -4.23
CA GLN A 40 -17.14 -23.00 -4.78
C GLN A 40 -15.65 -22.76 -4.54
N LEU A 41 -15.25 -21.49 -4.35
CA LEU A 41 -13.86 -21.11 -4.17
C LEU A 41 -13.54 -20.90 -2.69
N SER A 42 -12.39 -21.40 -2.26
CA SER A 42 -11.91 -21.16 -0.90
C SER A 42 -11.57 -19.68 -0.68
N THR A 43 -11.66 -19.23 0.58
CA THR A 43 -11.33 -17.86 0.98
C THR A 43 -9.92 -17.45 0.54
N ASN A 44 -8.93 -18.33 0.67
CA ASN A 44 -7.55 -18.06 0.28
C ASN A 44 -7.40 -17.80 -1.23
N ILE A 45 -8.12 -18.54 -2.08
CA ILE A 45 -8.09 -18.34 -3.53
C ILE A 45 -8.72 -16.98 -3.87
N LYS A 46 -9.87 -16.66 -3.27
CA LYS A 46 -10.54 -15.36 -3.49
C LYS A 46 -9.66 -14.18 -3.07
N VAL A 47 -9.03 -14.28 -1.90
CA VAL A 47 -8.10 -13.25 -1.40
C VAL A 47 -6.94 -13.06 -2.39
N ARG A 48 -6.34 -14.15 -2.88
CA ARG A 48 -5.28 -14.06 -3.90
C ARG A 48 -5.77 -13.37 -5.18
N ILE A 49 -6.95 -13.72 -5.68
CA ILE A 49 -7.52 -13.09 -6.89
C ILE A 49 -7.72 -11.58 -6.69
N VAL A 50 -8.29 -11.17 -5.54
CA VAL A 50 -8.45 -9.74 -5.21
C VAL A 50 -7.10 -9.05 -5.10
N ASN A 51 -6.11 -9.67 -4.45
CA ASN A 51 -4.76 -9.12 -4.33
C ASN A 51 -4.10 -8.92 -5.71
N THR A 52 -4.18 -9.90 -6.60
CA THR A 52 -3.54 -9.84 -7.91
C THR A 52 -4.22 -8.87 -8.88
N ASN A 53 -5.53 -8.65 -8.77
CA ASN A 53 -6.27 -7.82 -9.74
C ASN A 53 -6.64 -6.43 -9.22
N VAL A 54 -7.08 -6.35 -7.95
CA VAL A 54 -7.53 -5.08 -7.35
C VAL A 54 -6.35 -4.36 -6.71
N ASN A 55 -5.57 -5.04 -5.86
CA ASN A 55 -4.49 -4.37 -5.14
C ASN A 55 -3.34 -3.94 -6.06
N THR A 56 -3.07 -4.68 -7.13
CA THR A 56 -2.08 -4.27 -8.15
C THR A 56 -2.49 -2.98 -8.86
N VAL A 57 -3.75 -2.83 -9.26
CA VAL A 57 -4.27 -1.62 -9.89
C VAL A 57 -4.30 -0.45 -8.90
N LEU A 58 -4.73 -0.72 -7.67
CA LEU A 58 -4.86 0.27 -6.61
C LEU A 58 -3.51 0.85 -6.20
N LEU A 59 -2.54 -0.02 -5.91
CA LEU A 59 -1.22 0.33 -5.34
C LEU A 59 -0.14 0.57 -6.39
N TYR A 60 -0.54 0.68 -7.67
CA TYR A 60 0.40 0.97 -8.75
C TYR A 60 1.07 2.34 -8.55
N GLY A 61 2.41 2.32 -8.44
CA GLY A 61 3.22 3.51 -8.17
C GLY A 61 3.10 4.02 -6.73
N ALA A 62 2.63 3.20 -5.79
CA ALA A 62 2.50 3.60 -4.38
C ALA A 62 3.85 3.89 -3.70
N GLU A 63 4.97 3.45 -4.28
CA GLU A 63 6.31 3.72 -3.75
C GLU A 63 6.60 5.23 -3.70
N THR A 64 6.09 5.98 -4.68
CA THR A 64 6.33 7.43 -4.84
C THR A 64 5.21 8.29 -4.25
N TRP A 65 4.15 7.69 -3.71
CA TRP A 65 3.02 8.45 -3.16
C TRP A 65 3.43 9.29 -1.96
N ARG A 66 2.86 10.49 -1.90
CA ARG A 66 2.92 11.29 -0.67
C ARG A 66 1.94 10.69 0.34
N THR A 67 2.44 9.87 1.26
CA THR A 67 1.71 9.25 2.39
C THR A 67 1.07 10.25 3.37
N LYS A 68 0.07 11.02 2.93
CA LYS A 68 -0.82 11.73 3.84
C LYS A 68 -1.69 10.69 4.56
N THR A 69 -1.97 10.94 5.83
CA THR A 69 -2.83 10.07 6.64
C THR A 69 -4.22 9.90 6.01
N THR A 70 -4.75 10.94 5.37
CA THR A 70 -6.03 10.91 4.64
C THR A 70 -6.02 9.94 3.46
N ILE A 71 -4.97 9.97 2.64
CA ILE A 71 -4.81 9.07 1.49
C ILE A 71 -4.76 7.62 1.97
N ILE A 72 -3.91 7.33 2.96
CA ILE A 72 -3.77 5.99 3.53
C ILE A 72 -5.11 5.49 4.06
N LYS A 73 -5.84 6.31 4.82
CA LYS A 73 -7.16 5.96 5.35
C LYS A 73 -8.15 5.65 4.22
N ASN A 74 -8.20 6.48 3.17
CA ASN A 74 -9.11 6.26 2.04
C ASN A 74 -8.80 4.96 1.29
N VAL A 75 -7.52 4.66 1.06
CA VAL A 75 -7.09 3.42 0.43
C VAL A 75 -7.43 2.23 1.33
N GLN A 76 -7.17 2.31 2.64
CA GLN A 76 -7.50 1.26 3.60
C GLN A 76 -9.00 0.97 3.63
N VAL A 77 -9.85 2.00 3.69
CA VAL A 77 -11.32 1.85 3.68
C VAL A 77 -11.77 1.14 2.41
N PHE A 78 -11.22 1.52 1.26
CA PHE A 78 -11.54 0.84 0.00
C PHE A 78 -11.08 -0.62 -0.01
N THR A 79 -9.85 -0.91 0.43
CA THR A 79 -9.31 -2.27 0.53
C THR A 79 -10.16 -3.14 1.46
N ASN A 80 -10.50 -2.65 2.65
CA ASN A 80 -11.37 -3.35 3.59
C ASN A 80 -12.75 -3.63 2.98
N SER A 81 -13.34 -2.66 2.26
CA SER A 81 -14.62 -2.86 1.58
C SER A 81 -14.58 -3.98 0.52
N CYS A 82 -13.43 -4.22 -0.10
CA CYS A 82 -13.25 -5.35 -1.01
C CYS A 82 -13.15 -6.68 -0.26
N PHE A 83 -12.39 -6.71 0.84
CA PHE A 83 -12.22 -7.93 1.64
C PHE A 83 -13.49 -8.34 2.39
N HIS A 84 -14.32 -7.39 2.83
CA HIS A 84 -15.61 -7.70 3.48
C HIS A 84 -16.56 -8.52 2.58
N LYS A 85 -16.40 -8.47 1.26
CA LYS A 85 -17.22 -9.27 0.32
C LYS A 85 -16.80 -10.75 0.26
N ILE A 86 -15.61 -11.09 0.75
CA ILE A 86 -15.07 -12.45 0.66
C ILE A 86 -15.69 -13.41 1.69
N PRO A 87 -15.75 -13.08 2.99
CA PRO A 87 -16.21 -14.03 4.01
C PRO A 87 -17.74 -14.28 4.00
N ASN A 88 -18.49 -13.74 3.03
CA ASN A 88 -19.92 -13.98 2.81
C ASN A 88 -20.79 -13.97 4.09
N ILE A 89 -20.46 -13.08 5.02
CA ILE A 89 -21.18 -12.95 6.28
C ILE A 89 -22.49 -12.22 6.01
N HIS A 90 -23.57 -12.79 6.51
CA HIS A 90 -24.92 -12.25 6.37
C HIS A 90 -25.30 -11.50 7.64
N TRP A 91 -26.18 -10.51 7.48
CA TRP A 91 -26.81 -9.83 8.60
C TRP A 91 -27.50 -10.86 9.53
N PRO A 92 -27.46 -10.70 10.87
CA PRO A 92 -27.01 -9.53 11.67
C PRO A 92 -25.52 -9.53 12.05
N ASP A 93 -24.74 -10.49 11.59
CA ASP A 93 -23.35 -10.66 12.02
C ASP A 93 -22.46 -9.52 11.52
N THR A 94 -21.77 -8.83 12.45
CA THR A 94 -20.83 -7.75 12.15
C THR A 94 -19.39 -8.20 12.40
N ILE A 95 -18.50 -8.04 11.42
CA ILE A 95 -17.08 -8.38 11.54
C ILE A 95 -16.28 -7.12 11.91
N SER A 96 -15.43 -7.23 12.93
CA SER A 96 -14.41 -6.21 13.23
C SER A 96 -13.28 -6.24 12.18
N ASN A 97 -12.65 -5.09 11.93
CA ASN A 97 -11.52 -5.03 10.98
C ASN A 97 -10.36 -5.98 11.36
N SER A 98 -10.11 -6.20 12.66
CA SER A 98 -9.07 -7.13 13.13
C SER A 98 -9.38 -8.57 12.74
N LEU A 99 -10.60 -9.05 12.99
CA LEU A 99 -11.03 -10.40 12.62
C LEU A 99 -11.07 -10.61 11.10
N LEU A 100 -11.41 -9.56 10.34
CA LEU A 100 -11.33 -9.60 8.88
C LEU A 100 -9.89 -9.86 8.41
N TRP A 101 -8.92 -9.12 8.97
CA TRP A 101 -7.51 -9.26 8.62
C TRP A 101 -6.94 -10.61 8.99
N GLU A 102 -7.31 -11.14 10.16
CA GLU A 102 -6.95 -12.49 10.60
C GLU A 102 -7.48 -13.56 9.63
N ARG A 103 -8.79 -13.53 9.31
CA ARG A 103 -9.41 -14.50 8.39
C ARG A 103 -8.91 -14.42 6.96
N THR A 104 -8.44 -13.26 6.51
CA THR A 104 -7.92 -13.07 5.15
C THR A 104 -6.39 -13.15 5.09
N ASN A 105 -5.72 -13.31 6.24
CA ASN A 105 -4.27 -13.23 6.39
C ASN A 105 -3.69 -11.99 5.68
N GLN A 106 -4.32 -10.83 5.88
CA GLN A 106 -3.93 -9.56 5.25
C GLN A 106 -3.36 -8.59 6.28
N LEU A 107 -2.36 -7.82 5.85
CA LEU A 107 -1.81 -6.71 6.62
C LEU A 107 -2.53 -5.40 6.28
N PRO A 108 -2.48 -4.40 7.18
CA PRO A 108 -2.88 -3.05 6.86
C PRO A 108 -2.22 -2.54 5.58
N THR A 109 -2.97 -1.82 4.74
CA THR A 109 -2.51 -1.37 3.43
C THR A 109 -1.30 -0.45 3.51
N VAL A 110 -1.14 0.27 4.62
CA VAL A 110 0.06 1.07 4.87
C VAL A 110 1.33 0.22 4.98
N ASP A 111 1.26 -0.96 5.59
CA ASP A 111 2.41 -1.87 5.72
C ASP A 111 2.80 -2.44 4.35
N GLU A 112 1.80 -2.71 3.54
CA GLU A 112 1.95 -3.19 2.17
C GLU A 112 2.49 -2.10 1.22
N ILE A 113 2.19 -0.82 1.45
CA ILE A 113 2.82 0.32 0.76
C ILE A 113 4.29 0.47 1.20
N VAL A 114 4.55 0.33 2.50
CA VAL A 114 5.90 0.42 3.07
C VAL A 114 6.79 -0.69 2.51
N LYS A 115 6.27 -1.93 2.46
CA LYS A 115 6.96 -3.08 1.88
C LYS A 115 7.37 -2.82 0.42
N ARG A 116 6.44 -2.36 -0.43
CA ARG A 116 6.76 -2.01 -1.83
C ARG A 116 7.82 -0.93 -1.93
N ARG A 117 7.72 0.12 -1.11
CA ARG A 117 8.74 1.19 -1.10
C ARG A 117 10.11 0.64 -0.71
N TRP A 118 10.17 -0.27 0.26
CA TRP A 118 11.40 -0.92 0.67
C TRP A 118 11.98 -1.83 -0.41
N GLU A 119 11.14 -2.61 -1.10
CA GLU A 119 11.54 -3.43 -2.24
C GLU A 119 12.11 -2.56 -3.38
N TRP A 120 11.49 -1.42 -3.66
CA TRP A 120 11.97 -0.45 -4.67
C TRP A 120 13.31 0.20 -4.27
N ILE A 121 13.49 0.55 -2.99
CA ILE A 121 14.78 1.03 -2.47
C ILE A 121 15.83 -0.06 -2.64
N GLY A 122 15.54 -1.30 -2.22
CA GLY A 122 16.45 -2.42 -2.38
C GLY A 122 16.82 -2.69 -3.84
N HIS A 123 15.85 -2.59 -4.75
CA HIS A 123 16.12 -2.70 -6.20
C HIS A 123 17.03 -1.58 -6.69
N THR A 124 16.79 -0.34 -6.24
CA THR A 124 17.61 0.83 -6.58
C THR A 124 19.04 0.67 -6.07
N LEU A 125 19.23 0.23 -4.81
CA LEU A 125 20.53 -0.03 -4.19
C LEU A 125 21.33 -1.14 -4.88
N ARG A 126 20.66 -2.12 -5.49
CA ARG A 126 21.30 -3.20 -6.27
C ARG A 126 21.70 -2.78 -7.68
N LYS A 127 21.27 -1.61 -8.18
CA LYS A 127 21.69 -1.11 -9.49
C LYS A 127 23.13 -0.60 -9.46
N SER A 128 23.76 -0.61 -10.63
CA SER A 128 25.10 -0.07 -10.82
C SER A 128 25.21 1.38 -10.29
N PRO A 129 26.34 1.76 -9.68
CA PRO A 129 26.58 3.10 -9.12
C PRO A 129 26.47 4.23 -10.17
N ASN A 130 26.52 3.91 -11.46
CA ASN A 130 26.32 4.87 -12.55
C ASN A 130 24.84 5.24 -12.78
N CYS A 131 23.90 4.59 -12.08
CA CYS A 131 22.47 4.85 -12.23
C CYS A 131 22.06 6.13 -11.48
N ILE A 132 21.47 7.09 -12.20
CA ILE A 132 21.03 8.41 -11.70
C ILE A 132 20.11 8.30 -10.47
N THR A 133 19.37 7.20 -10.34
CA THR A 133 18.45 6.95 -9.22
C THR A 133 19.16 6.76 -7.88
N MET A 134 20.42 6.34 -7.87
CA MET A 134 21.21 6.13 -6.65
C MET A 134 21.61 7.45 -5.98
N PRO A 135 22.28 8.40 -6.68
CA PRO A 135 22.53 9.73 -6.14
C PRO A 135 21.25 10.47 -5.75
N ALA A 136 20.16 10.32 -6.52
CA ALA A 136 18.88 10.98 -6.23
C ALA A 136 18.24 10.54 -4.90
N LEU A 137 18.54 9.34 -4.41
CA LEU A 137 17.99 8.82 -3.14
C LEU A 137 18.64 9.50 -1.92
N THR A 138 19.93 9.84 -2.02
CA THR A 138 20.72 10.47 -0.96
C THR A 138 20.86 11.99 -1.14
N TRP A 139 20.44 12.52 -2.29
CA TRP A 139 20.56 13.93 -2.63
C TRP A 139 19.82 14.84 -1.65
N ASN A 140 20.56 15.76 -1.03
CA ASN A 140 20.02 16.84 -0.23
C ASN A 140 20.15 18.14 -1.03
N PRO A 141 19.04 18.76 -1.49
CA PRO A 141 19.14 19.97 -2.28
C PRO A 141 19.77 21.10 -1.45
N GLU A 142 20.79 21.74 -2.00
CA GLU A 142 21.44 22.89 -1.38
C GLU A 142 20.48 24.08 -1.30
N GLY A 143 20.47 24.75 -0.15
CA GLY A 143 19.69 25.97 0.09
C GLY A 143 18.77 25.93 1.30
N LYS A 144 18.34 27.12 1.75
CA LYS A 144 17.40 27.27 2.86
C LYS A 144 15.98 26.94 2.40
N ARG A 145 15.29 26.12 3.19
CA ARG A 145 13.89 25.74 2.97
C ARG A 145 12.97 26.96 3.08
N LYS A 146 12.17 27.25 2.05
CA LYS A 146 11.14 28.31 2.10
C LYS A 146 10.14 28.07 3.25
N ILE A 147 9.74 29.15 3.92
CA ILE A 147 8.67 29.15 4.93
C ILE A 147 7.38 28.69 4.24
N GLY A 148 6.60 27.81 4.89
CA GLY A 148 5.36 27.23 4.33
C GLY A 148 5.51 25.92 3.55
N ARG A 149 6.71 25.53 3.08
CA ARG A 149 6.91 24.20 2.45
C ARG A 149 6.55 23.09 3.46
N PRO A 150 5.98 21.93 3.07
CA PRO A 150 5.83 20.83 4.02
C PRO A 150 7.18 20.29 4.50
N LYS A 151 7.28 19.82 5.74
CA LYS A 151 8.51 19.23 6.33
C LYS A 151 8.83 17.81 5.83
N ASP A 152 7.95 17.23 5.01
CA ASP A 152 8.05 15.86 4.51
C ASP A 152 9.05 15.74 3.35
N THR A 153 10.21 15.16 3.64
CA THR A 153 11.23 14.72 2.67
C THR A 153 11.15 13.21 2.47
N LEU A 154 11.56 12.70 1.30
CA LEU A 154 11.65 11.25 1.03
C LEU A 154 12.48 10.53 2.11
N ARG A 155 13.64 11.07 2.49
CA ARG A 155 14.50 10.52 3.55
C ARG A 155 13.78 10.29 4.88
N ARG A 156 13.08 11.30 5.41
CA ARG A 156 12.28 11.16 6.65
C ARG A 156 11.18 10.10 6.53
N LYS A 157 10.59 9.93 5.35
CA LYS A 157 9.60 8.87 5.12
C LYS A 157 10.25 7.50 5.15
N ILE A 158 11.39 7.33 4.51
CA ILE A 158 12.18 6.10 4.55
C ILE A 158 12.58 5.76 5.99
N GLU A 159 13.01 6.75 6.78
CA GLU A 159 13.32 6.55 8.21
C GLU A 159 12.08 6.12 9.02
N ALA A 160 10.91 6.73 8.77
CA ALA A 160 9.66 6.34 9.42
C ALA A 160 9.20 4.93 9.00
N ASP A 161 9.33 4.60 7.72
CA ASP A 161 9.03 3.28 7.16
C ASP A 161 9.95 2.21 7.75
N MET A 162 11.25 2.51 7.89
CA MET A 162 12.23 1.61 8.50
C MET A 162 11.89 1.32 9.97
N LYS A 163 11.51 2.35 10.75
CA LYS A 163 11.05 2.17 12.13
C LYS A 163 9.81 1.29 12.18
N ARG A 164 8.85 1.53 11.29
CA ARG A 164 7.61 0.77 11.20
C ARG A 164 7.85 -0.68 10.81
N MET A 165 8.67 -0.93 9.79
CA MET A 165 9.08 -2.29 9.40
C MET A 165 9.77 -3.01 10.54
N ASN A 166 10.72 -2.38 11.24
CA ASN A 166 11.42 -3.01 12.35
C ASN A 166 10.44 -3.47 13.44
N ASN A 167 9.40 -2.67 13.74
CA ASN A 167 8.35 -3.08 14.66
C ASN A 167 7.52 -4.27 14.14
N ILE A 168 7.17 -4.28 12.84
CA ILE A 168 6.46 -5.40 12.21
C ILE A 168 7.29 -6.68 12.24
N TRP A 169 8.58 -6.60 11.91
CA TRP A 169 9.51 -7.73 11.95
C TRP A 169 9.65 -8.29 13.36
N LYS A 170 9.74 -7.43 14.38
CA LYS A 170 9.75 -7.84 15.79
C LYS A 170 8.46 -8.56 16.19
N GLU A 171 7.31 -8.08 15.73
CA GLU A 171 6.01 -8.69 16.03
C GLU A 171 5.84 -10.05 15.35
N LEU A 172 6.24 -10.16 14.07
CA LEU A 172 6.23 -11.43 13.34
C LEU A 172 7.14 -12.48 13.97
N LEU A 173 8.36 -12.08 14.36
CA LEU A 173 9.25 -12.96 15.11
C LEU A 173 8.58 -13.42 16.42
N ARG A 174 7.97 -12.50 17.19
CA ARG A 174 7.29 -12.85 18.44
C ARG A 174 6.18 -13.88 18.25
N ILE A 175 5.37 -13.76 17.20
CA ILE A 175 4.31 -14.72 16.86
C ILE A 175 4.91 -16.09 16.49
N GLU A 176 5.93 -16.12 15.61
CA GLU A 176 6.63 -17.36 15.24
C GLU A 176 7.39 -18.04 16.40
N TRP A 177 7.73 -17.30 17.46
CA TRP A 177 8.34 -17.83 18.69
C TRP A 177 7.29 -18.39 19.66
N VAL A 178 6.08 -17.83 19.68
CA VAL A 178 4.96 -18.33 20.51
C VAL A 178 4.35 -19.60 19.93
N ASP A 179 4.23 -19.69 18.60
CA ASP A 179 3.69 -20.89 17.91
C ASP A 179 4.66 -22.09 17.92
N ARG A 180 5.87 -21.93 18.48
CA ARG A 180 6.92 -22.96 18.59
C ARG A 180 7.10 -23.53 20.01
N VAL A 181 6.28 -23.12 20.97
CA VAL A 181 6.25 -23.60 22.37
C VAL A 181 4.95 -24.35 22.61
#